data_AF-A0A2K9ETV6-F1
#
_entry.id   AF-A0A2K9ETV6-F1
#
_cell.length_a   1.000
_cell.length_b   1.000
_cell.length_c   1.000
_cell.angle_alpha   90.00
_cell.angle_beta   90.00
_cell.angle_gamma   90.00
#
_symmetry.space_group_name_H-M   'P 1'
#
loop_
_entity.id
_entity.type
_entity.pdbx_description
1 polymer ?
#
loop_
_entity_poly.entity_id
_entity_poly.type
_entity_poly.pdbx_seq_one_letter_code
_entity_poly.pdbx_strand_id
1 'polypeptide(L)'
;MLFTKALKAAGASADKGLVSTLAQTMMTARSSESGFAGHGDLDRYPYPDGPAAAAPAAPVPPAAAPGPAAPPAAPAPPAPPAWDAGEPEIGRVGRRAATSRGRGLHGQLVQQLGQMIVSGDLGADRPLVPEEIGQRFEVSRTVVRESLRVLEAKGLVSARPNVGTRVRPVSDWNLLDPDIIEWRAFGPQREDQRRELCELRWTIEPLAARLAAGHGRGAVQQRLTDMAEIMSHALVQGDTVTFARADAEFHALVLQVAGNRMLEHLAGVVAAALQVSGGPAGGCDRPSEQAVTHHVHIVEALGSGDGAAAESAMRQLLGVHTEVGAGDRVVPAPREH
;
A
#
# COMPACT_ATOMS: atom_id res chain seq x y z
N MET A 1 37.71 -4.51 -34.95
CA MET A 1 38.77 -3.94 -34.07
C MET A 1 38.18 -3.89 -32.66
N LEU A 2 38.50 -4.88 -31.82
CA LEU A 2 39.44 -4.76 -30.66
C LEU A 2 38.84 -3.88 -29.54
N PHE A 3 38.57 -4.30 -28.30
CA PHE A 3 39.23 -5.28 -27.41
C PHE A 3 38.25 -5.82 -26.34
N THR A 4 38.23 -7.13 -26.14
CA THR A 4 37.88 -7.80 -24.87
C THR A 4 39.15 -8.49 -24.38
N LYS A 5 39.56 -8.25 -23.12
CA LYS A 5 40.68 -8.97 -22.51
C LYS A 5 40.21 -9.55 -21.18
N ALA A 6 39.91 -10.85 -21.23
CA ALA A 6 39.75 -11.71 -20.07
C ALA A 6 41.14 -12.00 -19.46
N LEU A 7 41.21 -12.03 -18.13
CA LEU A 7 42.37 -12.51 -17.39
C LEU A 7 41.98 -13.76 -16.61
N LYS A 8 42.73 -14.83 -16.89
CA LYS A 8 42.61 -16.19 -16.38
C LYS A 8 43.53 -16.37 -15.18
N ALA A 9 43.09 -17.25 -14.28
CA ALA A 9 43.67 -17.68 -13.02
C ALA A 9 45.08 -18.28 -13.06
N ALA A 10 45.77 -18.16 -11.92
CA ALA A 10 46.70 -19.10 -11.26
C ALA A 10 47.06 -18.47 -9.90
N GLY A 11 47.23 -19.11 -8.75
CA GLY A 11 47.25 -20.50 -8.32
C GLY A 11 47.90 -20.50 -6.92
N ALA A 12 47.31 -21.26 -5.99
CA ALA A 12 47.87 -21.87 -4.77
C ALA A 12 48.88 -21.09 -3.88
N SER A 13 48.52 -20.89 -2.61
CA SER A 13 49.32 -21.41 -1.50
C SER A 13 48.46 -21.54 -0.23
N ALA A 14 48.45 -22.74 0.33
CA ALA A 14 47.91 -23.03 1.64
C ALA A 14 48.98 -22.75 2.69
N ASP A 15 48.61 -22.18 3.83
CA ASP A 15 49.37 -22.40 5.06
C ASP A 15 48.43 -22.56 6.26
N LYS A 16 48.80 -23.52 7.11
CA LYS A 16 48.07 -24.01 8.28
C LYS A 16 48.69 -23.41 9.54
N GLY A 17 47.85 -23.10 10.52
CA GLY A 17 48.23 -22.95 11.94
C GLY A 17 47.00 -22.48 12.71
N LEU A 18 46.30 -23.36 13.45
CA LEU A 18 46.46 -23.58 14.90
C LEU A 18 46.55 -22.24 15.65
N VAL A 19 45.61 -21.90 16.54
CA VAL A 19 45.61 -22.36 17.95
C VAL A 19 44.19 -22.36 18.54
N SER A 20 43.91 -23.46 19.24
CA SER A 20 42.80 -23.73 20.18
C SER A 20 42.95 -22.98 21.51
N THR A 21 41.86 -22.85 22.28
CA THR A 21 41.75 -22.98 23.78
C THR A 21 40.85 -21.86 24.34
N LEU A 22 39.57 -22.12 24.67
CA LEU A 22 39.00 -22.64 25.94
C LEU A 22 39.00 -21.60 27.09
N ALA A 23 37.81 -21.27 27.60
CA ALA A 23 37.49 -21.23 29.04
C ALA A 23 36.00 -20.94 29.29
N GLN A 24 35.28 -21.95 29.78
CA GLN A 24 34.09 -21.81 30.64
C GLN A 24 34.50 -21.28 32.03
N THR A 25 33.60 -20.62 32.77
CA THR A 25 33.08 -21.09 34.08
C THR A 25 32.12 -20.08 34.75
N MET A 26 31.04 -20.67 35.25
CA MET A 26 30.03 -20.31 36.26
C MET A 26 30.33 -19.19 37.28
N MET A 27 29.30 -18.45 37.72
CA MET A 27 28.70 -18.63 39.06
C MET A 27 27.46 -17.77 39.30
N THR A 28 26.55 -18.35 40.10
CA THR A 28 25.29 -17.85 40.62
C THR A 28 25.44 -16.89 41.80
N ALA A 29 24.52 -15.93 41.96
CA ALA A 29 24.14 -15.41 43.28
C ALA A 29 22.70 -14.85 43.27
N ARG A 30 21.99 -15.18 44.35
CA ARG A 30 20.59 -14.87 44.70
C ARG A 30 20.54 -13.70 45.71
N SER A 31 19.31 -13.24 45.95
CA SER A 31 18.74 -12.58 47.17
C SER A 31 18.47 -11.07 46.99
N SER A 32 17.19 -10.68 46.89
CA SER A 32 16.30 -10.12 47.96
C SER A 32 16.63 -8.64 48.23
N GLU A 33 15.72 -7.68 48.41
CA GLU A 33 14.39 -7.63 49.01
C GLU A 33 13.86 -6.18 48.87
N SER A 34 12.52 -5.97 48.84
CA SER A 34 11.74 -4.77 49.27
C SER A 34 12.16 -3.33 48.85
N GLY A 35 11.31 -2.37 48.46
CA GLY A 35 9.87 -2.20 48.50
C GLY A 35 9.52 -0.70 48.29
N PHE A 36 8.21 -0.44 48.21
CA PHE A 36 7.49 0.85 48.34
C PHE A 36 7.27 1.80 47.13
N ALA A 37 5.96 1.92 46.83
CA ALA A 37 5.14 3.10 46.47
C ALA A 37 5.49 3.91 45.19
N GLY A 38 4.55 4.34 44.35
CA GLY A 38 3.09 4.30 44.36
C GLY A 38 2.55 5.24 43.26
N HIS A 39 1.33 4.94 42.80
CA HIS A 39 0.34 5.78 42.11
C HIS A 39 0.63 6.37 40.71
N GLY A 40 -0.34 6.13 39.81
CA GLY A 40 -0.48 6.88 38.56
C GLY A 40 -1.31 6.14 37.50
N ASP A 41 -2.52 5.73 37.87
CA ASP A 41 -3.53 5.13 36.99
C ASP A 41 -4.00 6.14 35.93
N LEU A 42 -4.09 5.71 34.66
CA LEU A 42 -4.82 6.42 33.61
C LEU A 42 -5.74 5.41 32.91
N ASP A 43 -6.89 5.26 33.53
CA ASP A 43 -8.22 4.92 33.02
C ASP A 43 -8.32 4.39 31.59
N ARG A 44 -8.47 3.07 31.52
CA ARG A 44 -8.99 2.32 30.38
C ARG A 44 -10.52 2.24 30.53
N TYR A 45 -11.26 2.86 29.61
CA TYR A 45 -12.73 2.75 29.54
C TYR A 45 -13.18 1.27 29.40
N PRO A 46 -14.05 0.73 30.28
CA PRO A 46 -14.52 -0.64 30.20
C PRO A 46 -15.84 -0.74 29.41
N TYR A 47 -15.90 -1.68 28.46
CA TYR A 47 -17.16 -2.29 28.02
C TYR A 47 -17.66 -3.24 29.12
N PRO A 48 -18.94 -3.25 29.49
CA PRO A 48 -19.45 -4.24 30.43
C PRO A 48 -19.76 -5.56 29.72
N ASP A 49 -19.03 -6.61 30.10
CA ASP A 49 -19.46 -8.00 29.98
C ASP A 49 -20.11 -8.45 31.30
N GLY A 50 -21.23 -9.18 31.19
CA GLY A 50 -21.90 -9.86 32.30
C GLY A 50 -22.94 -10.88 31.79
N PRO A 51 -23.19 -11.98 32.52
CA PRO A 51 -22.91 -13.33 32.01
C PRO A 51 -24.13 -14.18 31.62
N ALA A 52 -23.86 -15.29 30.95
CA ALA A 52 -24.81 -16.36 30.63
C ALA A 52 -25.08 -17.32 31.82
N ALA A 53 -26.35 -17.69 32.05
CA ALA A 53 -26.77 -19.03 32.51
C ALA A 53 -28.31 -19.26 32.44
N ALA A 54 -28.68 -20.29 31.68
CA ALA A 54 -29.78 -21.28 31.75
C ALA A 54 -31.20 -20.99 32.32
N ALA A 55 -32.20 -21.56 31.61
CA ALA A 55 -33.66 -21.44 31.70
C ALA A 55 -34.37 -22.19 32.86
N PRO A 56 -35.71 -22.02 33.01
CA PRO A 56 -36.63 -23.07 32.50
C PRO A 56 -37.93 -22.54 31.83
N ALA A 57 -38.66 -23.47 31.20
CA ALA A 57 -39.77 -23.25 30.26
C ALA A 57 -41.20 -23.24 30.86
N ALA A 58 -42.13 -22.70 30.04
CA ALA A 58 -43.62 -22.79 30.02
C ALA A 58 -44.42 -21.77 30.85
N PRO A 59 -45.68 -21.36 30.45
CA PRO A 59 -46.59 -21.97 29.46
C PRO A 59 -47.17 -21.04 28.37
N VAL A 60 -47.84 -21.66 27.39
CA VAL A 60 -48.54 -21.08 26.24
C VAL A 60 -49.87 -20.42 26.67
N PRO A 61 -50.21 -19.18 26.22
CA PRO A 61 -51.54 -18.61 26.42
C PRO A 61 -52.52 -19.00 25.29
N PRO A 62 -53.85 -19.04 25.56
CA PRO A 62 -54.86 -19.56 24.64
C PRO A 62 -55.23 -18.58 23.52
N ALA A 63 -55.76 -19.14 22.44
CA ALA A 63 -56.23 -18.43 21.24
C ALA A 63 -57.36 -17.43 21.56
N ALA A 64 -57.15 -16.17 21.16
CA ALA A 64 -58.15 -15.12 21.22
C ALA A 64 -58.87 -14.96 19.87
N ALA A 65 -60.21 -14.93 19.92
CA ALA A 65 -61.13 -14.65 18.82
C ALA A 65 -61.00 -13.20 18.31
N PRO A 66 -61.51 -12.87 17.09
CA PRO A 66 -61.11 -11.69 16.35
C PRO A 66 -61.73 -10.39 16.89
N GLY A 67 -60.87 -9.42 17.20
CA GLY A 67 -61.24 -8.03 17.52
C GLY A 67 -61.28 -7.12 16.28
N PRO A 68 -61.89 -5.93 16.38
CA PRO A 68 -62.35 -5.13 15.23
C PRO A 68 -61.23 -4.46 14.43
N ALA A 69 -61.57 -4.11 13.19
CA ALA A 69 -60.70 -3.62 12.12
C ALA A 69 -59.71 -2.50 12.50
N ALA A 70 -58.49 -2.63 11.95
CA ALA A 70 -57.40 -1.67 12.10
C ALA A 70 -57.73 -0.28 11.49
N PRO A 71 -57.26 0.83 12.09
CA PRO A 71 -57.33 2.16 11.48
C PRO A 71 -56.39 2.28 10.27
N PRO A 72 -56.66 3.20 9.32
CA PRO A 72 -55.86 3.34 8.10
C PRO A 72 -54.42 3.80 8.39
N ALA A 73 -53.49 3.29 7.59
CA ALA A 73 -52.06 3.60 7.67
C ALA A 73 -51.77 5.10 7.50
N ALA A 74 -50.84 5.62 8.32
CA ALA A 74 -50.31 6.96 8.19
C ALA A 74 -49.54 7.14 6.85
N PRO A 75 -49.56 8.34 6.24
CA PRO A 75 -48.83 8.60 5.00
C PRO A 75 -47.31 8.50 5.19
N ALA A 76 -46.63 7.96 4.17
CA ALA A 76 -45.17 7.83 4.13
C ALA A 76 -44.44 9.18 4.29
N PRO A 77 -43.23 9.20 4.89
CA PRO A 77 -42.45 10.42 5.01
C PRO A 77 -42.01 10.95 3.62
N PRO A 78 -41.84 12.27 3.45
CA PRO A 78 -41.43 12.85 2.18
C PRO A 78 -40.01 12.41 1.81
N ALA A 79 -39.79 12.18 0.51
CA ALA A 79 -38.47 11.91 -0.06
C ALA A 79 -37.48 13.04 0.29
N PRO A 80 -36.18 12.73 0.51
CA PRO A 80 -35.17 13.76 0.72
C PRO A 80 -35.09 14.69 -0.50
N PRO A 81 -34.72 15.97 -0.32
CA PRO A 81 -34.72 16.94 -1.41
C PRO A 81 -33.81 16.46 -2.54
N ALA A 82 -34.40 16.31 -3.72
CA ALA A 82 -33.68 16.21 -4.97
C ALA A 82 -32.89 17.51 -5.12
N TRP A 83 -31.59 17.44 -4.86
CA TRP A 83 -30.66 18.45 -5.32
C TRP A 83 -30.75 18.41 -6.84
N ASP A 84 -31.21 19.53 -7.43
CA ASP A 84 -31.27 19.70 -8.87
C ASP A 84 -29.94 19.27 -9.48
N ALA A 85 -30.02 18.24 -10.32
CA ALA A 85 -28.93 17.77 -11.15
C ALA A 85 -28.64 18.86 -12.19
N GLY A 86 -27.80 19.82 -11.82
CA GLY A 86 -26.98 20.51 -12.81
C GLY A 86 -26.08 19.46 -13.44
N GLU A 87 -26.31 19.16 -14.71
CA GLU A 87 -25.43 18.32 -15.52
C GLU A 87 -23.98 18.79 -15.34
N PRO A 88 -23.05 17.97 -14.82
CA PRO A 88 -21.66 18.26 -15.01
C PRO A 88 -21.33 17.81 -16.43
N GLU A 89 -21.21 18.77 -17.33
CA GLU A 89 -20.49 18.58 -18.59
C GLU A 89 -19.04 18.19 -18.22
N ILE A 90 -18.77 16.87 -18.13
CA ILE A 90 -17.42 16.34 -17.88
C ILE A 90 -16.62 16.45 -19.19
N GLY A 91 -16.28 17.69 -19.52
CA GLY A 91 -15.22 18.03 -20.44
C GLY A 91 -13.88 17.98 -19.71
N ARG A 92 -12.95 17.19 -20.26
CA ARG A 92 -11.54 16.96 -19.88
C ARG A 92 -11.31 15.82 -18.88
N VAL A 93 -11.30 14.63 -19.47
CA VAL A 93 -10.37 13.53 -19.19
C VAL A 93 -9.14 14.02 -18.41
N GLY A 94 -8.99 13.47 -17.20
CA GLY A 94 -7.91 13.77 -16.28
C GLY A 94 -6.55 13.74 -16.98
N ARG A 95 -5.72 14.73 -16.64
CA ARG A 95 -4.31 14.77 -17.04
C ARG A 95 -3.66 13.44 -16.69
N ARG A 96 -3.28 12.69 -17.74
CA ARG A 96 -2.34 11.57 -17.65
C ARG A 96 -1.17 11.99 -16.74
N ALA A 97 -0.93 11.25 -15.67
CA ALA A 97 0.38 11.22 -15.05
C ALA A 97 1.35 10.73 -16.14
N ALA A 98 2.16 11.65 -16.68
CA ALA A 98 3.03 11.38 -17.81
C ALA A 98 4.14 10.43 -17.36
N THR A 99 4.01 9.17 -17.73
CA THR A 99 5.06 8.16 -17.68
C THR A 99 6.29 8.68 -18.45
N SER A 100 7.35 9.00 -17.69
CA SER A 100 8.80 9.20 -17.97
C SER A 100 9.33 9.76 -19.29
N ARG A 101 8.59 9.86 -20.40
CA ARG A 101 9.10 10.28 -21.72
C ARG A 101 8.94 11.77 -22.05
N GLY A 102 8.57 12.60 -21.06
CA GLY A 102 8.46 14.06 -21.19
C GLY A 102 8.98 14.87 -20.00
N ARG A 103 9.59 14.21 -19.01
CA ARG A 103 10.20 14.90 -17.86
C ARG A 103 11.49 15.55 -18.35
N GLY A 104 11.48 16.85 -18.69
CA GLY A 104 12.70 17.58 -19.02
C GLY A 104 13.78 17.45 -17.93
N LEU A 105 14.98 18.00 -18.13
CA LEU A 105 16.14 17.85 -17.23
C LEU A 105 15.80 17.95 -15.72
N HIS A 106 14.90 18.87 -15.36
CA HIS A 106 14.37 19.02 -14.00
C HIS A 106 13.74 17.74 -13.43
N GLY A 107 12.84 17.09 -14.17
CA GLY A 107 12.15 15.88 -13.68
C GLY A 107 13.04 14.64 -13.66
N GLN A 108 14.06 14.58 -14.53
CA GLN A 108 15.11 13.55 -14.44
C GLN A 108 15.93 13.73 -13.17
N LEU A 109 16.31 14.97 -12.84
CA LEU A 109 17.04 15.26 -11.62
C LEU A 109 16.23 14.95 -10.36
N VAL A 110 14.91 15.24 -10.35
CA VAL A 110 14.02 14.84 -9.24
C VAL A 110 14.05 13.32 -9.05
N GLN A 111 13.92 12.54 -10.14
CA GLN A 111 13.95 11.08 -10.08
C GLN A 111 15.29 10.57 -9.51
N GLN A 112 16.41 11.08 -10.02
CA GLN A 112 17.74 10.63 -9.60
C GLN A 112 18.02 10.99 -8.14
N LEU A 113 17.77 12.24 -7.73
CA LEU A 113 17.96 12.66 -6.35
C LEU A 113 17.02 11.92 -5.40
N GLY A 114 15.76 11.70 -5.80
CA GLY A 114 14.79 10.92 -5.02
C GLY A 114 15.26 9.50 -4.76
N GLN A 115 15.71 8.80 -5.81
CA GLN A 115 16.27 7.45 -5.70
C GLN A 115 17.49 7.40 -4.78
N MET A 116 18.42 8.35 -4.92
CA MET A 116 19.62 8.42 -4.09
C MET A 116 19.33 8.74 -2.61
N ILE A 117 18.31 9.55 -2.32
CA ILE A 117 17.90 9.81 -0.94
C ILE A 117 17.29 8.56 -0.33
N VAL A 118 16.42 7.88 -1.08
CA VAL A 118 15.74 6.66 -0.63
C VAL A 118 16.70 5.48 -0.43
N SER A 119 17.69 5.33 -1.31
CA SER A 119 18.74 4.31 -1.17
C SER A 119 19.71 4.59 -0.01
N GLY A 120 19.76 5.83 0.49
CA GLY A 120 20.71 6.29 1.49
C GLY A 120 22.04 6.79 0.93
N ASP A 121 22.21 6.83 -0.40
CA ASP A 121 23.40 7.39 -1.06
C ASP A 121 23.56 8.90 -0.78
N LEU A 122 22.44 9.58 -0.56
CA LEU A 122 22.37 10.94 -0.01
C LEU A 122 21.81 10.85 1.41
N GLY A 123 22.70 10.75 2.40
CA GLY A 123 22.35 10.66 3.81
C GLY A 123 21.97 11.99 4.47
N ALA A 124 21.40 11.92 5.68
CA ALA A 124 21.00 13.08 6.49
C ALA A 124 22.18 13.90 7.04
N ASP A 125 23.35 13.29 7.12
CA ASP A 125 24.53 13.83 7.80
C ASP A 125 25.14 15.02 7.06
N ARG A 126 25.04 15.04 5.72
CA ARG A 126 25.60 16.09 4.87
C ARG A 126 24.51 16.99 4.29
N PRO A 127 24.69 18.33 4.31
CA PRO A 127 23.79 19.21 3.59
C PRO A 127 23.88 18.97 2.07
N LEU A 128 22.73 19.02 1.40
CA LEU A 128 22.60 19.01 -0.05
C LEU A 128 22.94 20.40 -0.58
N VAL A 129 24.14 20.56 -1.15
CA VAL A 129 24.64 21.83 -1.68
C VAL A 129 24.27 21.97 -3.16
N PRO A 130 23.48 22.98 -3.55
CA PRO A 130 23.01 23.12 -4.94
C PRO A 130 24.13 23.25 -5.98
N GLU A 131 25.23 23.90 -5.63
CA GLU A 131 26.42 24.05 -6.48
C GLU A 131 27.07 22.68 -6.79
N GLU A 132 27.25 21.84 -5.77
CA GLU A 132 27.87 20.52 -5.91
C GLU A 132 26.99 19.58 -6.74
N ILE A 133 25.67 19.61 -6.50
CA ILE A 133 24.70 18.84 -7.27
C ILE A 133 24.67 19.34 -8.73
N GLY A 134 24.66 20.66 -8.94
CA GLY A 134 24.68 21.24 -10.28
C GLY A 134 25.89 20.82 -11.10
N GLN A 135 27.07 20.80 -10.48
CA GLN A 135 28.30 20.32 -11.11
C GLN A 135 28.25 18.81 -11.39
N ARG A 136 27.81 18.00 -10.42
CA ARG A 136 27.75 16.54 -10.55
C ARG A 136 26.81 16.06 -11.65
N PHE A 137 25.66 16.74 -11.81
CA PHE A 137 24.63 16.36 -12.78
C PHE A 137 24.64 17.23 -14.03
N GLU A 138 25.63 18.10 -14.21
CA GLU A 138 25.78 19.01 -15.36
C GLU A 138 24.53 19.86 -15.65
N VAL A 139 23.90 20.37 -14.59
CA VAL A 139 22.66 21.16 -14.63
C VAL A 139 22.82 22.51 -13.94
N SER A 140 22.00 23.48 -14.33
CA SER A 140 22.04 24.81 -13.71
C SER A 140 21.54 24.78 -12.26
N ARG A 141 22.07 25.68 -11.43
CA ARG A 141 21.64 25.85 -10.02
C ARG A 141 20.13 26.09 -9.88
N THR A 142 19.52 26.74 -10.85
CA THR A 142 18.06 26.97 -10.87
C THR A 142 17.32 25.65 -10.94
N VAL A 143 17.71 24.76 -11.87
CA VAL A 143 17.10 23.43 -12.01
C VAL A 143 17.25 22.62 -10.73
N VAL A 144 18.44 22.67 -10.10
CA VAL A 144 18.67 21.99 -8.81
C VAL A 144 17.73 22.50 -7.72
N ARG A 145 17.60 23.83 -7.57
CA ARG A 145 16.70 24.42 -6.56
C ARG A 145 15.25 24.06 -6.79
N GLU A 146 14.80 24.03 -8.05
CA GLU A 146 13.46 23.58 -8.40
C GLU A 146 13.26 22.10 -8.05
N SER A 147 14.23 21.24 -8.37
CA SER A 147 14.16 19.81 -8.04
C SER A 147 14.13 19.58 -6.53
N LEU A 148 14.94 20.32 -5.75
CA LEU A 148 14.92 20.26 -4.29
C LEU A 148 13.58 20.74 -3.70
N ARG A 149 12.90 21.72 -4.31
CA ARG A 149 11.55 22.15 -3.88
C ARG A 149 10.50 21.05 -4.08
N VAL A 150 10.59 20.28 -5.17
CA VAL A 150 9.69 19.14 -5.39
C VAL A 150 9.94 18.06 -4.32
N LEU A 151 11.20 17.78 -4.02
CA LEU A 151 11.57 16.81 -2.98
C LEU A 151 11.18 17.29 -1.57
N GLU A 152 11.23 18.59 -1.32
CA GLU A 152 10.76 19.22 -0.08
C GLU A 152 9.25 19.08 0.08
N ALA A 153 8.48 19.32 -0.99
CA ALA A 153 7.02 19.13 -0.98
C ALA A 153 6.59 17.67 -0.72
N LYS A 154 7.43 16.71 -1.09
CA LYS A 154 7.26 15.27 -0.80
C LYS A 154 7.78 14.87 0.58
N GLY A 155 8.41 15.80 1.32
CA GLY A 155 8.94 15.57 2.66
C GLY A 155 10.32 14.91 2.72
N LEU A 156 11.02 14.67 1.60
CA LEU A 156 12.34 14.03 1.60
C LEU A 156 13.44 14.94 2.15
N VAL A 157 13.30 16.25 1.94
CA VAL A 157 14.30 17.24 2.35
C VAL A 157 13.63 18.42 3.05
N SER A 158 14.42 19.19 3.81
CA SER A 158 14.00 20.49 4.34
C SER A 158 15.08 21.53 4.10
N ALA A 159 14.69 22.71 3.63
CA ALA A 159 15.57 23.87 3.53
C ALA A 159 15.42 24.74 4.77
N ARG A 160 16.51 24.93 5.53
CA ARG A 160 16.51 25.80 6.72
C ARG A 160 17.53 26.94 6.57
N PRO A 161 17.18 28.19 6.96
CA PRO A 161 18.15 29.29 6.99
C PRO A 161 19.39 28.92 7.79
N ASN A 162 20.57 29.27 7.29
CA ASN A 162 21.89 29.03 7.91
C ASN A 162 22.29 27.55 8.12
N VAL A 163 21.42 26.59 7.81
CA VAL A 163 21.68 25.14 7.93
C VAL A 163 21.79 24.47 6.55
N GLY A 164 21.16 25.06 5.54
CA GLY A 164 21.10 24.52 4.18
C GLY A 164 19.97 23.50 4.02
N THR A 165 19.98 22.80 2.89
CA THR A 165 19.02 21.74 2.60
C THR A 165 19.53 20.41 3.17
N ARG A 166 18.72 19.68 3.94
CA ARG A 166 19.08 18.36 4.50
C ARG A 166 17.98 17.35 4.25
N VAL A 167 18.38 16.08 4.12
CA VAL A 167 17.46 14.95 4.07
C VAL A 167 16.75 14.82 5.43
N ARG A 168 15.44 14.57 5.39
CA ARG A 168 14.60 14.36 6.57
C ARG A 168 14.53 12.87 6.94
N PRO A 169 14.23 12.52 8.20
CA PRO A 169 13.97 11.14 8.57
C PRO A 169 12.76 10.57 7.82
N VAL A 170 12.73 9.25 7.61
CA VAL A 170 11.67 8.55 6.85
C VAL A 170 10.27 8.82 7.41
N SER A 171 10.14 9.03 8.73
CA SER A 171 8.88 9.36 9.40
C SER A 171 8.21 10.64 8.87
N ASP A 172 8.99 11.52 8.26
CA ASP A 172 8.52 12.80 7.73
C ASP A 172 8.16 12.75 6.24
N TRP A 173 8.48 11.64 5.56
CA TRP A 173 8.26 11.50 4.13
C TRP A 173 6.79 11.23 3.85
N ASN A 174 6.29 11.72 2.72
CA ASN A 174 4.97 11.32 2.23
C ASN A 174 5.03 9.91 1.63
N LEU A 175 4.92 8.87 2.47
CA LEU A 175 5.05 7.47 2.04
C LEU A 175 3.94 7.01 1.08
N LEU A 176 2.85 7.78 0.96
CA LEU A 176 1.77 7.55 0.01
C LEU A 176 2.02 8.19 -1.36
N ASP A 177 3.10 8.97 -1.52
CA ASP A 177 3.46 9.55 -2.81
C ASP A 177 3.92 8.44 -3.79
N PRO A 178 3.32 8.33 -5.00
CA PRO A 178 3.69 7.28 -5.95
C PRO A 178 5.15 7.27 -6.37
N ASP A 179 5.81 8.44 -6.48
CA ASP A 179 7.24 8.48 -6.82
C ASP A 179 8.08 7.91 -5.66
N ILE A 180 7.74 8.23 -4.40
CA ILE A 180 8.42 7.65 -3.22
C ILE A 180 8.21 6.14 -3.16
N ILE A 181 6.99 5.66 -3.46
CA ILE A 181 6.69 4.23 -3.54
C ILE A 181 7.58 3.55 -4.57
N GLU A 182 7.65 4.11 -5.78
CA GLU A 182 8.49 3.61 -6.87
C GLU A 182 9.99 3.60 -6.50
N TRP A 183 10.50 4.65 -5.86
CA TRP A 183 11.91 4.72 -5.49
C TRP A 183 12.29 3.72 -4.40
N ARG A 184 11.41 3.49 -3.41
CA ARG A 184 11.62 2.52 -2.32
C ARG A 184 11.50 1.06 -2.80
N ALA A 185 10.88 0.83 -3.95
CA ALA A 185 10.67 -0.48 -4.55
C ALA A 185 11.95 -1.28 -4.83
N PHE A 186 13.10 -0.61 -4.92
CA PHE A 186 14.42 -1.22 -5.18
C PHE A 186 15.44 -0.88 -4.08
N GLY A 187 14.99 -0.23 -3.00
CA GLY A 187 15.83 0.21 -1.90
C GLY A 187 15.90 -0.81 -0.74
N PRO A 188 16.68 -0.52 0.30
CA PRO A 188 16.84 -1.41 1.45
C PRO A 188 15.54 -1.64 2.25
N GLN A 189 14.56 -0.73 2.16
CA GLN A 189 13.27 -0.83 2.85
C GLN A 189 12.16 -1.48 1.99
N ARG A 190 12.53 -2.12 0.87
CA ARG A 190 11.58 -2.71 -0.10
C ARG A 190 10.60 -3.68 0.56
N GLU A 191 11.09 -4.57 1.41
CA GLU A 191 10.27 -5.65 1.97
C GLU A 191 9.28 -5.14 3.02
N ASP A 192 9.72 -4.21 3.87
CA ASP A 192 8.84 -3.53 4.83
C ASP A 192 7.75 -2.75 4.12
N GLN A 193 8.11 -1.98 3.09
CA GLN A 193 7.15 -1.27 2.26
C GLN A 193 6.14 -2.22 1.60
N ARG A 194 6.61 -3.34 1.04
CA ARG A 194 5.74 -4.32 0.39
C ARG A 194 4.70 -4.86 1.36
N ARG A 195 5.11 -5.21 2.59
CA ARG A 195 4.20 -5.65 3.65
C ARG A 195 3.18 -4.57 4.01
N GLU A 196 3.63 -3.35 4.30
CA GLU A 196 2.78 -2.21 4.65
C GLU A 196 1.73 -1.91 3.56
N LEU A 197 2.15 -1.99 2.29
CA LEU A 197 1.24 -1.79 1.16
C LEU A 197 0.25 -2.94 1.00
N CYS A 198 0.65 -4.21 1.16
CA CYS A 198 -0.30 -5.33 1.12
C CYS A 198 -1.32 -5.24 2.28
N GLU A 199 -0.91 -4.79 3.48
CA GLU A 199 -1.82 -4.55 4.62
C GLU A 199 -2.83 -3.42 4.33
N LEU A 200 -2.38 -2.33 3.71
CA LEU A 200 -3.25 -1.25 3.27
C LEU A 200 -4.29 -1.76 2.26
N ARG A 201 -3.83 -2.47 1.22
CA ARG A 201 -4.69 -3.06 0.17
C ARG A 201 -5.77 -3.96 0.77
N TRP A 202 -5.38 -4.89 1.64
CA TRP A 202 -6.31 -5.79 2.33
C TRP A 202 -7.39 -5.05 3.12
N THR A 203 -7.04 -3.90 3.68
CA THR A 203 -7.95 -3.10 4.49
C THR A 203 -8.96 -2.33 3.63
N ILE A 204 -8.50 -1.70 2.54
CA ILE A 204 -9.31 -0.71 1.80
C ILE A 204 -10.01 -1.28 0.58
N GLU A 205 -9.40 -2.22 -0.14
CA GLU A 205 -9.91 -2.67 -1.43
C GLU A 205 -11.20 -3.51 -1.32
N PRO A 206 -11.37 -4.41 -0.33
CA PRO A 206 -12.66 -5.10 -0.17
C PRO A 206 -13.81 -4.14 0.09
N LEU A 207 -13.59 -3.11 0.92
CA LEU A 207 -14.58 -2.07 1.16
C LEU A 207 -14.85 -1.27 -0.11
N ALA A 208 -13.82 -0.94 -0.89
CA ALA A 208 -13.98 -0.26 -2.18
C ALA A 208 -14.83 -1.09 -3.15
N ALA A 209 -14.56 -2.40 -3.26
CA ALA A 209 -15.34 -3.31 -4.10
C ALA A 209 -16.81 -3.38 -3.67
N ARG A 210 -17.08 -3.49 -2.36
CA ARG A 210 -18.46 -3.42 -1.84
C ARG A 210 -19.16 -2.14 -2.25
N LEU A 211 -18.48 -1.00 -2.05
CA LEU A 211 -19.06 0.30 -2.33
C LEU A 211 -19.19 0.56 -3.82
N ALA A 212 -18.36 -0.02 -4.67
CA ALA A 212 -18.44 0.14 -6.12
C ALA A 212 -19.62 -0.63 -6.75
N ALA A 213 -20.12 -1.68 -6.08
CA ALA A 213 -21.23 -2.49 -6.58
C ALA A 213 -22.47 -1.61 -6.81
N GLY A 214 -23.07 -1.72 -8.00
CA GLY A 214 -24.26 -0.94 -8.38
C GLY A 214 -23.99 0.53 -8.75
N HIS A 215 -22.76 1.02 -8.60
CA HIS A 215 -22.36 2.36 -9.09
C HIS A 215 -21.73 2.32 -10.49
N GLY A 216 -21.53 1.13 -11.05
CA GLY A 216 -20.95 0.92 -12.38
C GLY A 216 -21.87 1.39 -13.51
N ARG A 217 -21.47 2.45 -14.23
CA ARG A 217 -22.02 2.74 -15.56
C ARG A 217 -21.58 1.62 -16.52
N GLY A 218 -22.36 1.31 -17.55
CA GLY A 218 -22.02 0.23 -18.51
C GLY A 218 -20.59 0.32 -19.08
N ALA A 219 -20.05 1.54 -19.25
CA ALA A 219 -18.66 1.76 -19.67
C ALA A 219 -17.60 1.33 -18.63
N VAL A 220 -17.87 1.49 -17.33
CA VAL A 220 -16.98 1.02 -16.24
C VAL A 220 -16.97 -0.50 -16.21
N GLN A 221 -18.15 -1.11 -16.29
CA GLN A 221 -18.28 -2.57 -16.31
C GLN A 221 -17.50 -3.15 -17.48
N GLN A 222 -17.68 -2.61 -18.69
CA GLN A 222 -16.93 -3.05 -19.87
C GLN A 222 -15.41 -2.92 -19.65
N ARG A 223 -14.95 -1.81 -19.08
CA ARG A 223 -13.52 -1.60 -18.83
C ARG A 223 -12.93 -2.62 -17.87
N LEU A 224 -13.65 -2.96 -16.79
CA LEU A 224 -13.23 -4.00 -15.84
C LEU A 224 -13.20 -5.39 -16.47
N THR A 225 -14.18 -5.70 -17.33
CA THR A 225 -14.19 -6.94 -18.14
C THR A 225 -12.97 -7.00 -19.06
N ASP A 226 -12.71 -5.94 -19.83
CA ASP A 226 -11.55 -5.88 -20.75
C ASP A 226 -10.23 -6.14 -20.00
N MET A 227 -10.09 -5.59 -18.79
CA MET A 227 -8.91 -5.80 -17.94
C MET A 227 -8.75 -7.26 -17.51
N ALA A 228 -9.84 -7.91 -17.09
CA ALA A 228 -9.83 -9.34 -16.74
C ALA A 228 -9.46 -10.22 -17.95
N GLU A 229 -9.95 -9.88 -19.15
CA GLU A 229 -9.57 -10.56 -20.40
C GLU A 229 -8.09 -10.34 -20.75
N ILE A 230 -7.58 -9.11 -20.61
CA ILE A 230 -6.16 -8.81 -20.82
C ILE A 230 -5.29 -9.63 -19.85
N MET A 231 -5.66 -9.71 -18.57
CA MET A 231 -4.94 -10.54 -17.59
C MET A 231 -4.94 -12.02 -17.98
N SER A 232 -6.07 -12.55 -18.43
CA SER A 232 -6.18 -13.92 -18.92
C SER A 232 -5.24 -14.19 -20.11
N HIS A 233 -5.27 -13.32 -21.13
CA HIS A 233 -4.38 -13.45 -22.30
C HIS A 233 -2.90 -13.30 -21.95
N ALA A 234 -2.56 -12.33 -21.09
CA ALA A 234 -1.20 -12.11 -20.64
C ALA A 234 -0.65 -13.31 -19.84
N LEU A 235 -1.50 -13.94 -19.01
CA LEU A 235 -1.14 -15.15 -18.28
C LEU A 235 -0.77 -16.30 -19.23
N VAL A 236 -1.60 -16.57 -20.24
CA VAL A 236 -1.34 -17.62 -21.25
C VAL A 236 -0.04 -17.38 -22.01
N GLN A 237 0.29 -16.12 -22.28
CA GLN A 237 1.51 -15.72 -22.99
C GLN A 237 2.75 -15.64 -22.10
N GLY A 238 2.59 -15.74 -20.77
CA GLY A 238 3.67 -15.48 -19.82
C GLY A 238 4.11 -14.00 -19.75
N ASP A 239 3.27 -13.08 -20.22
CA ASP A 239 3.55 -11.64 -20.21
C ASP A 239 3.19 -11.03 -18.85
N THR A 240 4.10 -11.21 -17.89
CA THR A 240 3.96 -10.69 -16.53
C THR A 240 3.82 -9.17 -16.45
N VAL A 241 4.38 -8.43 -17.43
CA VAL A 241 4.34 -6.96 -17.45
C VAL A 241 2.95 -6.47 -17.84
N THR A 242 2.37 -7.03 -18.89
CA THR A 242 1.00 -6.69 -19.30
C THR A 242 -0.01 -7.12 -18.25
N PHE A 243 0.18 -8.29 -17.63
CA PHE A 243 -0.64 -8.74 -16.50
C PHE A 243 -0.63 -7.71 -15.36
N ALA A 244 0.56 -7.39 -14.83
CA ALA A 244 0.70 -6.49 -13.68
C ALA A 244 0.14 -5.07 -13.96
N ARG A 245 0.23 -4.62 -15.21
CA ARG A 245 -0.38 -3.35 -15.61
C ARG A 245 -1.91 -3.41 -15.63
N ALA A 246 -2.50 -4.45 -16.21
CA ALA A 246 -3.95 -4.61 -16.25
C ALA A 246 -4.53 -4.78 -14.84
N ASP A 247 -3.85 -5.56 -14.00
CA ASP A 247 -4.16 -5.77 -12.58
C ASP A 247 -4.13 -4.45 -11.78
N ALA A 248 -3.03 -3.69 -11.88
CA ALA A 248 -2.93 -2.36 -11.25
C ALA A 248 -4.02 -1.37 -11.71
N GLU A 249 -4.31 -1.34 -13.01
CA GLU A 249 -5.38 -0.49 -13.54
C GLU A 249 -6.77 -0.96 -13.06
N PHE A 250 -7.01 -2.27 -12.91
CA PHE A 250 -8.26 -2.85 -12.42
C PHE A 250 -8.56 -2.41 -10.98
N HIS A 251 -7.61 -2.64 -10.08
CA HIS A 251 -7.75 -2.28 -8.67
C HIS A 251 -7.92 -0.76 -8.48
N ALA A 252 -7.17 0.05 -9.23
CA ALA A 252 -7.33 1.50 -9.22
C ALA A 252 -8.73 1.94 -9.67
N LEU A 253 -9.29 1.30 -10.71
CA LEU A 253 -10.62 1.63 -11.20
C LEU A 253 -11.71 1.29 -10.18
N VAL A 254 -11.61 0.14 -9.50
CA VAL A 254 -12.53 -0.22 -8.41
C VAL A 254 -12.56 0.85 -7.32
N LEU A 255 -11.38 1.36 -6.91
CA LEU A 255 -11.28 2.45 -5.93
C LEU A 255 -11.90 3.76 -6.43
N GLN A 256 -11.71 4.09 -7.70
CA GLN A 256 -12.26 5.31 -8.32
C GLN A 256 -13.79 5.29 -8.39
N VAL A 257 -14.39 4.12 -8.60
CA VAL A 257 -15.84 3.98 -8.74
C VAL A 257 -16.56 3.61 -7.46
N ALA A 258 -15.84 3.49 -6.34
CA ALA A 258 -16.40 3.20 -5.02
C ALA A 258 -17.30 4.31 -4.45
N GLY A 259 -17.45 5.45 -5.12
CA GLY A 259 -18.28 6.57 -4.65
C GLY A 259 -17.73 7.28 -3.40
N ASN A 260 -16.51 6.93 -2.96
CA ASN A 260 -15.83 7.54 -1.83
C ASN A 260 -14.57 8.26 -2.31
N ARG A 261 -14.59 9.60 -2.22
CA ARG A 261 -13.48 10.46 -2.66
C ARG A 261 -12.16 10.12 -1.98
N MET A 262 -12.16 9.66 -0.72
CA MET A 262 -10.93 9.27 -0.04
C MET A 262 -10.32 8.00 -0.65
N LEU A 263 -11.16 7.02 -1.01
CA LEU A 263 -10.71 5.81 -1.72
C LEU A 263 -10.22 6.14 -3.14
N GLU A 264 -10.89 7.06 -3.83
CA GLU A 264 -10.46 7.54 -5.14
C GLU A 264 -9.04 8.13 -5.09
N HIS A 265 -8.72 8.94 -4.07
CA HIS A 265 -7.36 9.51 -3.90
C HIS A 265 -6.30 8.43 -3.60
N LEU A 266 -6.70 7.27 -3.08
CA LEU A 266 -5.80 6.14 -2.83
C LEU A 266 -5.58 5.24 -4.06
N ALA A 267 -6.31 5.45 -5.16
CA ALA A 267 -6.17 4.63 -6.37
C ALA A 267 -4.74 4.66 -6.95
N GLY A 268 -4.10 5.83 -6.93
CA GLY A 268 -2.70 5.96 -7.37
C GLY A 268 -1.70 5.24 -6.47
N VAL A 269 -1.98 5.17 -5.17
CA VAL A 269 -1.17 4.44 -4.18
C VAL A 269 -1.27 2.94 -4.41
N VAL A 270 -2.48 2.42 -4.60
CA VAL A 270 -2.72 1.00 -4.88
C VAL A 270 -2.08 0.59 -6.21
N ALA A 271 -2.23 1.40 -7.26
CA ALA A 271 -1.57 1.14 -8.53
C ALA A 271 -0.04 1.08 -8.38
N ALA A 272 0.57 2.02 -7.65
CA ALA A 272 2.00 2.00 -7.38
C ALA A 272 2.41 0.75 -6.57
N ALA A 273 1.65 0.37 -5.56
CA ALA A 273 1.90 -0.82 -4.74
C ALA A 273 1.94 -2.12 -5.55
N LEU A 274 1.01 -2.25 -6.49
CA LEU A 274 0.92 -3.40 -7.39
C LEU A 274 2.11 -3.48 -8.35
N GLN A 275 2.56 -2.34 -8.89
CA GLN A 275 3.77 -2.27 -9.73
C GLN A 275 5.04 -2.67 -8.97
N VAL A 276 5.15 -2.31 -7.68
CA VAL A 276 6.28 -2.69 -6.83
C VAL A 276 6.27 -4.19 -6.49
N SER A 277 5.07 -4.76 -6.32
CA SER A 277 4.87 -6.14 -5.89
C SER A 277 5.07 -7.16 -7.01
N GLY A 278 4.80 -6.80 -8.27
CA GLY A 278 4.91 -7.67 -9.45
C GLY A 278 6.34 -8.02 -9.94
N GLY A 279 7.39 -7.63 -9.21
CA GLY A 279 8.76 -8.00 -9.54
C GLY A 279 9.05 -9.52 -9.35
N PRO A 280 10.09 -10.09 -9.99
CA PRO A 280 10.37 -11.54 -10.01
C PRO A 280 10.46 -12.24 -8.63
N ALA A 281 10.66 -11.47 -7.56
CA ALA A 281 10.88 -11.94 -6.19
C ALA A 281 9.73 -11.63 -5.20
N GLY A 282 8.62 -11.00 -5.61
CA GLY A 282 7.57 -10.53 -4.70
C GLY A 282 6.32 -11.43 -4.66
N GLY A 283 6.01 -11.99 -3.48
CA GLY A 283 4.95 -13.00 -3.30
C GLY A 283 3.50 -12.51 -3.17
N CYS A 284 3.18 -11.21 -3.32
CA CYS A 284 1.78 -10.77 -3.18
C CYS A 284 0.92 -11.02 -4.45
N ASP A 285 1.49 -11.00 -5.67
CA ASP A 285 0.67 -11.02 -6.90
C ASP A 285 1.38 -11.77 -8.05
N ARG A 286 1.64 -13.07 -7.90
CA ARG A 286 2.09 -13.87 -9.06
C ARG A 286 0.89 -14.13 -9.98
N PRO A 287 1.02 -13.87 -11.30
CA PRO A 287 -0.01 -14.22 -12.26
C PRO A 287 -0.40 -15.70 -12.11
N SER A 288 -1.69 -15.96 -11.91
CA SER A 288 -2.21 -17.32 -11.76
C SER A 288 -3.64 -17.40 -12.30
N GLU A 289 -4.06 -18.61 -12.68
CA GLU A 289 -5.44 -18.85 -13.13
C GLU A 289 -6.44 -18.48 -12.02
N GLN A 290 -6.11 -18.81 -10.77
CA GLN A 290 -6.93 -18.47 -9.62
C GLN A 290 -7.10 -16.95 -9.45
N ALA A 291 -6.03 -16.17 -9.60
CA ALA A 291 -6.11 -14.71 -9.54
C ALA A 291 -7.04 -14.16 -10.64
N VAL A 292 -6.93 -14.66 -11.87
CA VAL A 292 -7.83 -14.29 -12.98
C VAL A 292 -9.28 -14.66 -12.66
N THR A 293 -9.53 -15.85 -12.11
CA THR A 293 -10.88 -16.27 -11.69
C THR A 293 -11.47 -15.32 -10.64
N HIS A 294 -10.69 -14.92 -9.63
CA HIS A 294 -11.17 -13.98 -8.63
C HIS A 294 -11.48 -12.59 -9.22
N HIS A 295 -10.67 -12.11 -10.17
CA HIS A 295 -10.96 -10.88 -10.91
C HIS A 295 -12.31 -10.96 -11.64
N VAL A 296 -12.57 -12.07 -12.35
CA VAL A 296 -13.86 -12.29 -13.04
C VAL A 296 -15.03 -12.28 -12.05
N HIS A 297 -14.93 -12.95 -10.90
CA HIS A 297 -15.97 -12.92 -9.88
C HIS A 297 -16.23 -11.51 -9.32
N ILE A 298 -15.18 -10.68 -9.16
CA ILE A 298 -15.34 -9.28 -8.76
C ILE A 298 -16.13 -8.52 -9.82
N VAL A 299 -15.79 -8.66 -11.11
CA VAL A 299 -16.52 -8.02 -12.22
C VAL A 299 -17.99 -8.40 -12.22
N GLU A 300 -18.31 -9.68 -12.08
CA GLU A 300 -19.69 -10.17 -12.05
C GLU A 300 -20.48 -9.59 -10.87
N ALA A 301 -19.89 -9.60 -9.67
CA ALA A 301 -20.53 -9.06 -8.46
C ALA A 301 -20.75 -7.54 -8.54
N LEU A 302 -19.80 -6.80 -9.11
CA LEU A 302 -19.96 -5.36 -9.33
C LEU A 302 -21.11 -5.07 -10.31
N GLY A 303 -21.21 -5.86 -11.39
CA GLY A 303 -22.24 -5.71 -12.42
C GLY A 303 -23.64 -6.10 -11.96
N SER A 304 -23.76 -7.09 -11.06
CA SER A 304 -25.04 -7.48 -10.46
C SER A 304 -25.49 -6.56 -9.31
N GLY A 305 -24.59 -5.68 -8.83
CA GLY A 305 -24.84 -4.81 -7.69
C GLY A 305 -24.72 -5.52 -6.33
N ASP A 306 -24.19 -6.76 -6.29
CA ASP A 306 -23.98 -7.50 -5.06
C ASP A 306 -22.67 -7.08 -4.37
N GLY A 307 -22.78 -6.06 -3.51
CA GLY A 307 -21.64 -5.55 -2.76
C GLY A 307 -21.02 -6.57 -1.80
N ALA A 308 -21.81 -7.50 -1.25
CA ALA A 308 -21.27 -8.51 -0.33
C ALA A 308 -20.44 -9.55 -1.08
N ALA A 309 -20.91 -9.98 -2.26
CA ALA A 309 -20.15 -10.85 -3.15
C ALA A 309 -18.87 -10.16 -3.65
N ALA A 310 -18.94 -8.88 -4.02
CA ALA A 310 -17.78 -8.11 -4.47
C ALA A 310 -16.71 -7.98 -3.37
N GLU A 311 -17.12 -7.70 -2.13
CA GLU A 311 -16.23 -7.68 -0.96
C GLU A 311 -15.56 -9.04 -0.75
N SER A 312 -16.35 -10.12 -0.76
CA SER A 312 -15.85 -11.48 -0.54
C SER A 312 -14.86 -11.90 -1.63
N ALA A 313 -15.16 -11.64 -2.90
CA ALA A 313 -14.28 -11.96 -4.02
C ALA A 313 -12.95 -11.19 -3.95
N MET A 314 -12.99 -9.91 -3.56
CA MET A 314 -11.79 -9.11 -3.33
C MET A 314 -10.96 -9.64 -2.15
N ARG A 315 -11.60 -10.07 -1.05
CA ARG A 315 -10.88 -10.72 0.07
C ARG A 315 -10.21 -12.02 -0.35
N GLN A 316 -10.86 -12.81 -1.20
CA GLN A 316 -10.27 -14.05 -1.72
C GLN A 316 -9.06 -13.77 -2.62
N LEU A 317 -9.17 -12.78 -3.51
CA LEU A 317 -8.06 -12.35 -4.37
C LEU A 317 -6.82 -11.97 -3.55
N LEU A 318 -7.01 -11.14 -2.51
CA LEU A 318 -5.91 -10.68 -1.64
C LEU A 318 -5.44 -11.76 -0.66
N GLY A 319 -6.34 -12.69 -0.30
CA GLY A 319 -6.14 -13.70 0.74
C GLY A 319 -5.28 -14.89 0.36
N VAL A 320 -5.24 -15.23 -0.94
CA VAL A 320 -4.41 -16.32 -1.48
C VAL A 320 -2.91 -16.10 -1.22
N HIS A 321 -2.48 -14.89 -0.82
CA HIS A 321 -1.07 -14.49 -0.81
C HIS A 321 -0.47 -14.18 0.57
N THR A 322 -1.25 -14.16 1.66
CA THR A 322 -0.73 -13.96 3.03
C THR A 322 -0.02 -15.15 3.64
N GLU A 323 -0.27 -16.37 3.17
CA GLU A 323 0.35 -17.57 3.78
C GLU A 323 1.86 -17.66 3.55
N VAL A 324 2.41 -16.87 2.61
CA VAL A 324 3.84 -16.87 2.27
C VAL A 324 4.67 -15.93 3.17
N GLY A 325 4.04 -15.10 4.01
CA GLY A 325 4.72 -14.05 4.80
C GLY A 325 4.75 -14.24 6.32
N ALA A 326 4.22 -15.34 6.87
CA ALA A 326 4.15 -15.57 8.32
C ALA A 326 5.48 -15.99 8.98
N GLY A 327 6.61 -15.89 8.26
CA GLY A 327 7.94 -16.13 8.78
C GLY A 327 8.52 -14.87 9.44
N ASP A 328 8.49 -14.87 10.78
CA ASP A 328 9.18 -13.98 11.71
C ASP A 328 8.84 -12.47 11.62
N ARG A 329 7.83 -12.08 12.39
CA ARG A 329 7.44 -10.69 12.67
C ARG A 329 8.50 -10.03 13.56
N VAL A 330 9.61 -9.58 12.99
CA VAL A 330 10.53 -8.67 13.67
C VAL A 330 10.49 -7.34 12.94
N VAL A 331 9.75 -6.37 13.50
CA VAL A 331 9.89 -4.96 13.13
C VAL A 331 11.24 -4.51 13.69
N PRO A 332 12.26 -4.21 12.88
CA PRO A 332 13.50 -3.68 13.41
C PRO A 332 13.21 -2.28 13.95
N ALA A 333 13.59 -2.01 15.19
CA ALA A 333 13.57 -0.65 15.72
C ALA A 333 14.33 0.30 14.77
N PRO A 334 13.90 1.56 14.62
CA PRO A 334 14.63 2.54 13.83
C PRO A 334 16.08 2.56 14.30
N ARG A 335 17.03 2.35 13.38
CA ARG A 335 18.44 2.59 13.69
C ARG A 335 18.58 4.09 13.92
N GLU A 336 18.77 4.47 15.17
CA GLU A 336 19.22 5.81 15.52
C GLU A 336 20.62 6.01 14.91
N HIS A 337 20.75 7.04 14.09
CA HIS A 337 22.03 7.59 13.63
C HIS A 337 21.99 9.10 13.87
#